data_AF-A0ABD5NVB9-F1
#
_entry.id   AF-A0ABD5NVB9-F1
#
_cell.length_a   1.000
_cell.length_b   1.000
_cell.length_c   1.000
_cell.angle_alpha   90.00
_cell.angle_beta   90.00
_cell.angle_gamma   90.00
#
_symmetry.space_group_name_H-M   'P 1'
#
loop_
_entity.id
_entity.type
_entity.pdbx_description
1 polymer ?
#
loop_
_entity_poly.entity_id
_entity_poly.type
_entity_poly.pdbx_seq_one_letter_code
_entity_poly.pdbx_strand_id
1 'polypeptide(L)' 'MIDVILFTQETCGACATQREKNDGLEDEYPDVEFREVDIQTDLETAAEYGVRKTPTTLVDIVRE' A
#
# COMPACT_ATOMS: atom_id res chain seq x y z
N MET A 1 7.24 11.14 -9.12
CA MET A 1 6.09 10.23 -9.26
C MET A 1 5.42 10.09 -7.89
N ILE A 2 4.11 9.94 -7.81
CA ILE A 2 3.43 9.71 -6.52
C ILE A 2 3.20 8.20 -6.39
N ASP A 3 3.63 7.63 -5.27
CA ASP A 3 3.40 6.22 -4.94
C ASP A 3 2.39 6.12 -3.81
N VAL A 4 1.40 5.25 -3.98
CA VAL A 4 0.45 4.84 -2.94
C VAL A 4 0.70 3.39 -2.59
N ILE A 5 1.20 3.16 -1.38
CA ILE A 5 1.61 1.83 -0.91
C ILE A 5 0.63 1.36 0.15
N LEU A 6 -0.08 0.27 -0.11
CA LEU A 6 -0.91 -0.40 0.88
C LEU A 6 -0.13 -1.56 1.52
N PHE A 7 0.24 -1.39 2.78
CA PHE A 7 0.79 -2.46 3.60
C PHE A 7 -0.33 -3.35 4.13
N THR A 8 -0.25 -4.63 3.83
CA THR A 8 -1.30 -5.63 4.03
C THR A 8 -0.76 -6.92 4.64
N GLN A 9 -1.65 -7.87 4.92
CA GLN A 9 -1.35 -9.26 5.27
C GLN A 9 -2.55 -10.15 4.90
N GLU A 10 -2.35 -11.45 4.66
CA GLU A 10 -3.42 -12.35 4.19
C GLU A 10 -4.62 -12.42 5.15
N THR A 11 -4.37 -12.45 6.46
CA THR A 11 -5.41 -12.57 7.49
C THR A 11 -5.78 -11.22 8.07
N CYS A 12 -6.27 -10.31 7.23
CA CYS A 12 -6.66 -8.95 7.62
C CYS A 12 -7.98 -8.51 6.96
N GLY A 13 -9.08 -8.62 7.70
CA GLY A 13 -10.40 -8.20 7.21
C GLY A 13 -10.46 -6.71 6.85
N ALA A 14 -9.82 -5.85 7.65
CA ALA A 14 -9.73 -4.42 7.35
C ALA A 14 -8.93 -4.10 6.07
N CYS A 15 -7.99 -4.98 5.70
CA CYS A 15 -7.23 -4.84 4.47
C CYS A 15 -8.10 -5.13 3.25
N ALA A 16 -9.00 -6.12 3.33
CA ALA A 16 -9.99 -6.35 2.27
C ALA A 16 -10.89 -5.12 2.03
N THR A 17 -11.41 -4.52 3.11
CA THR A 17 -12.19 -3.26 2.99
C THR A 17 -11.37 -2.11 2.41
N GLN A 18 -10.06 -2.03 2.69
CA GLN A 18 -9.22 -1.00 2.09
C GLN A 18 -9.01 -1.23 0.59
N ARG A 19 -8.85 -2.49 0.14
CA ARG A 19 -8.77 -2.83 -1.29
C ARG A 19 -10.05 -2.44 -2.04
N GLU A 20 -11.21 -2.76 -1.48
CA GLU A 20 -12.51 -2.37 -2.05
C GLU A 20 -12.63 -0.85 -2.22
N LYS A 21 -12.00 -0.06 -1.33
CA LYS A 21 -11.98 1.41 -1.44
C LYS A 21 -10.96 1.93 -2.46
N ASN A 22 -9.92 1.16 -2.73
CA ASN A 22 -8.88 1.53 -3.69
C ASN A 22 -9.24 1.12 -5.12
N ASP A 23 -10.19 0.19 -5.29
CA ASP A 23 -10.66 -0.29 -6.59
C ASP A 23 -11.10 0.88 -7.49
N GLY A 24 -10.55 0.94 -8.71
CA GLY A 24 -10.80 2.00 -9.69
C GLY A 24 -9.99 3.30 -9.51
N LEU A 25 -9.22 3.47 -8.42
CA LEU A 25 -8.39 4.68 -8.25
C LEU A 25 -7.23 4.75 -9.25
N GLU A 26 -6.67 3.60 -9.64
CA GLU A 26 -5.62 3.54 -10.68
C GLU A 26 -6.11 4.10 -12.03
N ASP A 27 -7.37 3.85 -12.39
CA ASP A 27 -8.00 4.37 -13.61
C ASP A 27 -8.28 5.89 -13.52
N GLU A 28 -8.60 6.39 -12.32
CA GLU A 28 -8.90 7.80 -12.08
C GLU A 28 -7.63 8.66 -11.98
N TYR A 29 -6.52 8.08 -11.50
CA TYR A 29 -5.25 8.77 -11.22
C TYR A 29 -4.06 8.11 -11.95
N PRO A 30 -3.93 8.25 -13.28
CA PRO A 30 -2.91 7.55 -14.07
C PRO A 30 -1.46 7.98 -13.78
N ASP A 31 -1.26 9.12 -13.10
CA ASP A 31 0.05 9.63 -12.70
C ASP A 31 0.48 9.13 -11.30
N VAL A 32 -0.33 8.27 -10.68
CA VAL A 32 -0.10 7.69 -9.34
C VAL A 32 0.14 6.19 -9.49
N GLU A 33 1.24 5.70 -8.94
CA GLU A 33 1.52 4.25 -8.89
C GLU A 33 0.92 3.66 -7.61
N PHE A 34 0.05 2.66 -7.74
CA PHE A 34 -0.52 1.94 -6.61
C PHE A 34 0.15 0.57 -6.48
N ARG A 35 0.58 0.21 -5.26
CA ARG A 35 1.19 -1.10 -4.99
C ARG A 35 0.83 -1.63 -3.61
N GLU A 36 0.83 -2.95 -3.48
CA GLU A 36 0.65 -3.65 -2.21
C GLU A 36 1.96 -4.26 -1.70
N VAL A 37 2.18 -4.19 -0.39
CA VAL A 37 3.29 -4.86 0.30
C VAL A 37 2.71 -5.75 1.40
N ASP A 38 2.89 -7.06 1.28
CA ASP A 38 2.53 -8.00 2.35
C ASP A 38 3.64 -8.03 3.40
N ILE A 39 3.34 -7.55 4.61
CA ILE A 39 4.33 -7.44 5.68
C ILE A 39 4.78 -8.82 6.22
N GLN A 40 4.10 -9.91 5.86
CA GLN A 40 4.49 -11.27 6.26
C GLN A 40 5.54 -11.86 5.31
N THR A 41 5.54 -11.45 4.04
CA THR A 41 6.46 -11.97 3.02
C THR A 41 7.56 -10.97 2.66
N ASP A 42 7.33 -9.68 2.83
CA ASP A 42 8.28 -8.59 2.59
C ASP A 42 8.50 -7.74 3.85
N LEU A 43 9.16 -8.35 4.83
CA LEU A 43 9.48 -7.75 6.12
C LEU A 43 10.48 -6.59 6.00
N GLU A 44 11.38 -6.65 5.01
CA GLU A 44 12.44 -5.66 4.81
C GLU A 44 11.86 -4.33 4.35
N THR A 45 11.01 -4.36 3.32
CA THR A 45 10.29 -3.16 2.85
C THR A 45 9.43 -2.57 3.96
N ALA A 46 8.67 -3.40 4.69
CA ALA A 46 7.86 -2.91 5.82
C ALA A 46 8.71 -2.21 6.89
N ALA A 47 9.90 -2.75 7.20
CA ALA A 47 10.82 -2.16 8.17
C ALA A 47 11.44 -0.85 7.67
N GLU A 48 11.80 -0.76 6.39
CA GLU A 48 12.34 0.46 5.74
C GLU A 48 11.35 1.63 5.87
N TYR A 49 10.06 1.37 5.61
CA TYR A 49 8.99 2.36 5.76
C TYR A 49 8.49 2.53 7.21
N GLY A 50 9.06 1.80 8.17
CA GLY A 50 8.68 1.88 9.59
C GLY A 50 7.27 1.37 9.90
N VAL A 51 6.67 0.57 9.02
CA VAL A 51 5.31 0.07 9.16
C VAL A 51 5.28 -1.14 10.10
N ARG A 52 4.34 -1.13 11.06
CA ARG A 52 4.19 -2.19 12.07
C ARG A 52 2.77 -2.73 12.20
N LYS A 53 1.81 -2.17 11.46
CA LYS A 53 0.40 -2.52 11.54
C LYS A 53 -0.23 -2.52 10.16
N THR A 54 -1.22 -3.38 9.95
CA THR A 54 -2.00 -3.48 8.72
C THR A 54 -3.49 -3.21 9.01
N PRO A 55 -4.23 -2.59 8.08
CA PRO A 55 -3.71 -1.93 6.90
C PRO A 55 -2.98 -0.62 7.27
N THR A 56 -1.93 -0.27 6.53
CA THR A 56 -1.34 1.07 6.53
C THR A 56 -1.21 1.52 5.09
N THR A 57 -1.77 2.68 4.74
CA THR A 57 -1.57 3.29 3.42
C THR A 57 -0.55 4.42 3.56
N LEU A 58 0.53 4.36 2.80
CA LEU A 58 1.49 5.45 2.67
C LEU A 58 1.32 6.13 1.31
N VAL A 59 1.46 7.45 1.31
CA VAL A 59 1.55 8.27 0.11
C VAL A 59 2.94 8.87 0.10
N ASP A 60 3.76 8.49 -0.88
CA ASP A 60 5.14 8.93 -1.01
C ASP A 60 5.35 9.71 -2.30
N ILE A 61 6.30 10.64 -2.28
CA ILE A 61 6.72 11.41 -3.45
C ILE A 61 8.09 10.87 -3.85
N VAL A 62 8.10 9.99 -4.85
CA VAL A 62 9.33 9.50 -5.47
C VAL A 62 9.96 10.67 -6.24
N ARG A 63 11.10 11.14 -5.73
CA ARG A 63 11.95 12.11 -6.40
C ARG A 63 13.04 11.32 -7.14
N GLU A 64 13.09 11.50 -8.46
CA GLU A 64 14.18 11.02 -9.32
C GLU A 64 15.52 11.67 -8.95
#